data_AF-A0A0Q9NJH4-F1
#
_entry.id   AF-A0A0Q9NJH4-F1
#
_cell.length_a   1.000
_cell.length_b   1.000
_cell.length_c   1.000
_cell.angle_alpha   90.00
_cell.angle_beta   90.00
_cell.angle_gamma   90.00
#
_symmetry.space_group_name_H-M   'P 1'
#
loop_
_entity.id
_entity.type
_entity.pdbx_description
1 polymer ?
#
loop_
_entity_poly.entity_id
_entity_poly.type
_entity_poly.pdbx_seq_one_letter_code
_entity_poly.pdbx_strand_id
1 'polypeptide(L)'
;MDRRLRRAPDAEWVLMYRLGLSRQRIAELVRAEPATVGYHLVIARRQDQQLEAAHHAAAGAKPGPSPAGLARMEEIIGWITSEGRLPRDRSEHKAERSMARWLSDRRREAAEGNLHPAYRDGLARLPGWARNHRTATDEARWHDRLAQLVDFRAEGHDWPRHRHYESEREHTLGVWIHTQRYKHRRSELDPAKINLLNDAVPGWQTGRTRGRLARR
;
A
#
# COMPACT_ATOMS: atom_id res chain seq x y z
N MET A 1 30.37 -40.47 21.54
CA MET A 1 29.47 -40.59 20.38
C MET A 1 28.22 -41.27 20.87
N ASP A 2 27.20 -40.51 21.26
CA ASP A 2 25.98 -41.06 21.84
C ASP A 2 24.75 -40.44 21.17
N ARG A 3 24.62 -40.70 19.86
CA ARG A 3 23.38 -40.42 19.13
C ARG A 3 22.44 -41.57 19.42
N ARG A 4 21.66 -41.41 20.51
CA ARG A 4 20.41 -42.14 20.74
C ARG A 4 19.75 -42.39 19.38
N LEU A 5 19.40 -43.64 19.09
CA LEU A 5 18.63 -44.06 17.92
C LEU A 5 17.34 -43.23 17.87
N ARG A 6 17.38 -42.04 17.25
CA ARG A 6 16.21 -41.18 17.13
C ARG A 6 15.28 -41.85 16.13
N ARG A 7 14.23 -42.49 16.66
CA ARG A 7 13.15 -43.07 15.87
C ARG A 7 12.61 -42.00 14.93
N ALA A 8 12.60 -42.28 13.63
CA ALA A 8 12.05 -41.33 12.66
C ALA A 8 10.51 -41.34 12.71
N PRO A 9 9.84 -40.18 12.61
CA PRO A 9 10.42 -38.85 12.41
C PRO A 9 10.90 -38.21 13.73
N ASP A 10 11.87 -37.29 13.60
CA ASP A 10 12.41 -36.57 14.75
C ASP A 10 11.47 -35.41 15.08
N ALA A 11 10.86 -35.45 16.27
CA ALA A 11 9.85 -34.48 16.67
C ALA A 11 10.35 -33.03 16.68
N GLU A 12 11.63 -32.81 17.04
CA GLU A 12 12.24 -31.48 17.06
C GLU A 12 12.36 -30.91 15.64
N TRP A 13 12.80 -31.74 14.70
CA TRP A 13 12.95 -31.32 13.29
C TRP A 13 11.60 -31.09 12.62
N VAL A 14 10.60 -31.91 12.95
CA VAL A 14 9.22 -31.74 12.47
C VAL A 14 8.64 -30.42 13.01
N LEU A 15 8.88 -30.09 14.27
CA LEU A 15 8.43 -28.83 14.86
C LEU A 15 9.11 -27.63 14.18
N MET A 16 10.44 -27.66 14.00
CA MET A 16 11.16 -26.59 13.30
C MET A 16 10.62 -26.39 11.87
N TYR A 17 10.35 -27.47 11.15
CA TYR A 17 9.78 -27.40 9.81
C TYR A 17 8.36 -26.83 9.82
N ARG A 18 7.51 -27.26 10.77
CA ARG A 18 6.16 -26.74 10.98
C ARG A 18 6.17 -25.22 11.27
N LEU A 19 7.20 -24.73 11.95
CA LEU A 19 7.42 -23.30 12.22
C LEU A 19 8.02 -22.52 11.03
N GLY A 20 8.07 -23.11 9.84
CA GLY A 20 8.45 -22.43 8.61
C GLY A 20 9.94 -22.49 8.27
N LEU A 21 10.77 -23.18 9.06
CA LEU A 21 12.19 -23.33 8.73
C LEU A 21 12.37 -24.30 7.56
N SER A 22 13.26 -23.95 6.63
CA SER A 22 13.58 -24.82 5.50
C SER A 22 14.41 -26.04 5.94
N ARG A 23 14.36 -27.12 5.17
CA ARG A 23 15.19 -28.32 5.39
C ARG A 23 16.68 -28.01 5.56
N GLN A 24 17.20 -27.05 4.78
CA GLN A 24 18.59 -26.63 4.84
C GLN A 24 18.88 -25.90 6.15
N ARG A 25 17.98 -25.00 6.56
CA ARG A 25 18.14 -24.25 7.79
C ARG A 25 18.09 -25.13 9.04
N ILE A 26 17.21 -26.13 9.05
CA ILE A 26 17.13 -27.12 10.12
C ILE A 26 18.45 -27.91 10.21
N ALA A 27 18.94 -28.41 9.08
CA ALA A 27 20.18 -29.17 8.99
C ALA A 27 21.40 -28.38 9.53
N GLU A 28 21.50 -27.09 9.19
CA GLU A 28 22.52 -26.18 9.73
C GLU A 28 22.44 -26.05 11.26
N LEU A 29 21.24 -25.79 11.80
CA LEU A 29 21.03 -25.54 13.23
C LEU A 29 21.35 -26.78 14.08
N VAL A 30 20.93 -27.95 13.63
CA VAL A 30 21.11 -29.22 14.37
C VAL A 30 22.39 -29.96 13.99
N ARG A 31 23.21 -29.38 13.10
CA ARG A 31 24.44 -29.98 12.55
C ARG A 31 24.20 -31.41 12.03
N ALA A 32 23.17 -31.57 11.21
CA ALA A 32 22.83 -32.81 10.52
C ALA A 32 22.91 -32.64 9.00
N GLU A 33 22.90 -33.76 8.28
CA GLU A 33 22.86 -33.73 6.82
C GLU A 33 21.45 -33.36 6.31
N PRO A 34 21.31 -32.46 5.32
CA PRO A 34 20.00 -32.09 4.76
C PRO A 34 19.18 -33.28 4.23
N ALA A 35 19.83 -34.32 3.70
CA ALA A 35 19.17 -35.54 3.23
C ALA A 35 18.52 -36.31 4.40
N THR A 36 19.21 -36.38 5.53
CA THR A 36 18.69 -37.02 6.75
C THR A 36 17.47 -36.25 7.28
N VAL A 37 17.51 -34.92 7.32
CA VAL A 37 16.34 -34.10 7.68
C VAL A 37 15.18 -34.36 6.71
N GLY A 38 15.45 -34.40 5.41
CA GLY A 38 14.47 -34.70 4.38
C GLY A 38 13.75 -36.04 4.59
N TYR A 39 14.49 -37.10 4.94
CA TYR A 39 13.91 -38.41 5.25
C TYR A 39 12.92 -38.35 6.42
N HIS A 40 13.28 -37.66 7.51
CA HIS A 40 12.39 -37.51 8.67
C HIS A 40 11.12 -36.70 8.31
N LEU A 41 11.25 -35.65 7.49
CA LEU A 41 10.08 -34.86 7.05
C LEU A 41 9.16 -35.65 6.11
N VAL A 42 9.68 -36.53 5.26
CA VAL A 42 8.85 -37.42 4.42
C VAL A 42 7.98 -38.34 5.27
N ILE A 43 8.54 -38.92 6.33
CA ILE A 43 7.76 -39.76 7.26
C ILE A 43 6.74 -38.92 8.01
N ALA A 44 7.12 -37.74 8.49
CA ALA A 44 6.24 -36.84 9.23
C ALA A 44 5.03 -36.38 8.40
N ARG A 45 5.22 -36.05 7.11
CA ARG A 45 4.12 -35.67 6.20
C ARG A 45 3.11 -36.80 5.95
N ARG A 46 3.55 -38.06 6.04
CA ARG A 46 2.65 -39.23 5.95
C ARG A 46 1.80 -39.40 7.21
N GLN A 47 2.32 -38.99 8.37
CA GLN A 47 1.64 -39.08 9.66
C GLN A 47 0.73 -37.87 9.92
N ASP A 48 1.15 -36.68 9.46
CA ASP A 48 0.40 -35.42 9.59
C ASP A 48 0.30 -34.71 8.24
N GLN A 49 -0.86 -34.83 7.61
CA GLN A 49 -1.16 -34.21 6.32
C GLN A 49 -1.23 -32.66 6.40
N GLN A 50 -1.38 -32.08 7.61
CA GLN A 50 -1.42 -30.63 7.81
C GLN A 50 -0.02 -30.00 7.93
N LEU A 51 1.04 -30.82 8.06
CA LEU A 51 2.40 -30.33 8.28
C LEU A 51 2.88 -29.39 7.17
N GLU A 52 2.59 -29.71 5.90
CA GLU A 52 2.99 -28.89 4.75
C GLU A 52 2.23 -27.56 4.72
N ALA A 53 0.92 -27.59 5.00
CA ALA A 53 0.09 -26.39 5.07
C ALA A 53 0.54 -25.47 6.22
N ALA A 54 0.86 -26.05 7.38
CA ALA A 54 1.39 -25.32 8.53
C ALA A 54 2.77 -24.70 8.23
N HIS A 55 3.67 -25.46 7.58
CA HIS A 55 4.97 -24.95 7.12
C HIS A 55 4.79 -23.75 6.19
N HIS A 56 3.95 -23.87 5.15
CA HIS A 56 3.72 -22.78 4.21
C HIS A 56 3.08 -21.55 4.87
N ALA A 57 2.13 -21.75 5.79
CA ALA A 57 1.53 -20.65 6.56
C ALA A 57 2.58 -19.93 7.42
N ALA A 58 3.46 -20.68 8.10
CA ALA A 58 4.52 -20.10 8.93
C ALA A 58 5.65 -19.46 8.11
N ALA A 59 6.07 -20.09 7.01
CA ALA A 59 7.11 -19.57 6.12
C ALA A 59 6.64 -18.34 5.33
N GLY A 60 5.35 -18.27 5.00
CA GLY A 60 4.71 -17.13 4.34
C GLY A 60 4.37 -15.97 5.29
N ALA A 61 4.39 -16.19 6.60
CA ALA A 61 4.19 -15.14 7.58
C ALA A 61 5.37 -14.16 7.50
N LYS A 62 5.09 -12.91 7.10
CA LYS A 62 6.11 -11.85 7.14
C LYS A 62 6.65 -11.75 8.57
N PRO A 63 7.97 -11.61 8.74
CA PRO A 63 8.55 -11.37 10.06
C PRO A 63 7.81 -10.24 10.75
N GLY A 64 7.50 -10.44 12.04
CA GLY A 64 6.89 -9.40 12.84
C GLY A 64 7.75 -8.12 12.86
N PRO A 65 7.17 -6.98 13.22
CA PRO A 65 7.90 -5.74 13.30
C PRO A 65 9.08 -5.86 14.26
N SER A 66 10.22 -5.31 13.85
CA SER A 66 11.42 -5.28 14.69
C SER A 66 11.18 -4.48 15.97
N PRO A 67 11.94 -4.71 17.06
CA PRO A 67 11.86 -3.90 18.27
C PRO A 67 12.03 -2.40 18.00
N ALA A 68 12.91 -2.03 17.05
CA ALA A 68 13.08 -0.64 16.62
C ALA A 68 11.82 -0.08 15.91
N GLY A 69 11.12 -0.90 15.14
CA GLY A 69 9.85 -0.52 14.50
C GLY A 69 8.74 -0.28 15.51
N LEU A 70 8.66 -1.11 16.56
CA LEU A 70 7.73 -0.91 17.67
C LEU A 70 8.07 0.33 18.50
N ALA A 71 9.35 0.55 18.81
CA ALA A 71 9.80 1.75 19.52
C ALA A 71 9.45 3.04 18.75
N ARG A 72 9.64 3.04 17.43
CA ARG A 72 9.24 4.15 16.56
C ARG A 72 7.72 4.37 16.54
N MET A 73 6.93 3.31 16.62
CA MET A 73 5.47 3.44 16.76
C MET A 73 5.10 4.14 18.07
N GLU A 74 5.69 3.72 19.20
CA GLU A 74 5.45 4.36 20.50
C GLU A 74 5.88 5.84 20.50
N GLU A 75 7.02 6.16 19.89
CA GLU A 75 7.49 7.55 19.72
C GLU A 75 6.44 8.41 19.00
N ILE A 76 5.88 7.90 17.90
CA ILE A 76 4.86 8.61 17.11
C ILE A 76 3.56 8.75 17.90
N ILE A 77 3.14 7.71 18.63
CA ILE A 77 1.95 7.74 19.47
C ILE A 77 2.12 8.78 20.59
N GLY A 78 3.28 8.81 21.24
CA GLY A 78 3.63 9.81 22.26
C GLY A 78 3.56 11.23 21.70
N TRP A 79 4.18 11.46 20.55
CA TRP A 79 4.17 12.76 19.87
C TRP A 79 2.75 13.23 19.51
N ILE A 80 1.91 12.34 18.97
CA ILE A 80 0.52 12.67 18.62
C ILE A 80 -0.29 13.00 19.87
N THR A 81 -0.05 12.25 20.95
CA THR A 81 -0.74 12.47 22.22
C THR A 81 -0.33 13.81 22.84
N SER A 82 0.95 14.20 22.76
CA SER A 82 1.42 15.49 23.27
C SER A 82 0.96 16.68 22.44
N GLU A 83 0.97 16.56 21.11
CA GLU A 83 0.61 17.66 20.20
C GLU A 83 -0.90 17.76 19.94
N GLY A 84 -1.67 16.71 20.27
CA GLY A 84 -3.11 16.62 20.01
C GLY A 84 -3.49 16.59 18.53
N ARG A 85 -2.53 16.33 17.63
CA ARG A 85 -2.72 16.37 16.18
C ARG A 85 -1.86 15.33 15.46
N LEU A 86 -2.23 15.03 14.23
CA LEU A 86 -1.46 14.15 13.36
C LEU A 86 -0.25 14.89 12.73
N PRO A 87 0.89 14.20 12.50
CA PRO A 87 2.06 14.77 11.84
C PRO A 87 1.75 15.22 10.41
N ARG A 88 2.29 16.38 10.02
CA ARG A 88 2.14 16.97 8.68
C ARG A 88 3.31 16.58 7.77
N ASP A 89 3.01 16.14 6.57
CA ASP A 89 4.01 15.79 5.55
C ASP A 89 4.81 16.99 5.01
N ARG A 90 4.22 18.19 5.07
CA ARG A 90 4.82 19.47 4.67
C ARG A 90 5.26 20.31 5.87
N SER A 91 5.49 19.68 7.02
CA SER A 91 6.11 20.35 8.17
C SER A 91 7.53 20.83 7.83
N GLU A 92 7.98 21.93 8.44
CA GLU A 92 9.36 22.40 8.37
C GLU A 92 10.33 21.43 9.07
N HIS A 93 9.84 20.69 10.07
CA HIS A 93 10.63 19.74 10.83
C HIS A 93 10.76 18.38 10.13
N LYS A 94 12.01 17.94 9.90
CA LYS A 94 12.31 16.64 9.26
C LYS A 94 11.72 15.46 10.05
N ALA A 95 11.73 15.52 11.37
CA ALA A 95 11.17 14.48 12.24
C ALA A 95 9.66 14.30 11.98
N GLU A 96 8.90 15.39 12.02
CA GLU A 96 7.45 15.34 11.77
C GLU A 96 7.13 14.81 10.36
N ARG A 97 7.87 15.23 9.33
CA ARG A 97 7.70 14.67 7.96
C ARG A 97 7.97 13.17 7.92
N SER A 98 8.94 12.69 8.69
CA SER A 98 9.30 11.26 8.80
C SER A 98 8.18 10.46 9.48
N MET A 99 7.56 11.02 10.52
CA MET A 99 6.41 10.43 11.21
C MET A 99 5.17 10.40 10.30
N ALA A 100 4.91 11.48 9.55
CA ALA A 100 3.80 11.58 8.61
C ALA A 100 3.89 10.53 7.48
N ARG A 101 5.10 10.31 6.94
CA ARG A 101 5.35 9.25 5.94
C ARG A 101 5.11 7.87 6.53
N TRP A 102 5.66 7.60 7.72
CA TRP A 102 5.47 6.31 8.40
C TRP A 102 3.99 5.99 8.62
N LEU A 103 3.19 6.94 9.11
CA LEU A 103 1.74 6.76 9.26
C LEU A 103 1.03 6.52 7.92
N SER A 104 1.47 7.19 6.85
CA SER A 104 0.89 7.00 5.52
C SER A 104 1.14 5.59 4.99
N ASP A 105 2.34 5.04 5.21
CA ASP A 105 2.65 3.66 4.85
C ASP A 105 1.83 2.65 5.67
N ARG A 106 1.67 2.86 6.99
CA ARG A 106 0.82 1.99 7.83
C ARG A 106 -0.65 2.05 7.44
N ARG A 107 -1.16 3.21 7.03
CA ARG A 107 -2.54 3.34 6.50
C ARG A 107 -2.72 2.58 5.21
N ARG A 108 -1.75 2.66 4.29
CA ARG A 108 -1.79 1.89 3.03
C ARG A 108 -1.81 0.40 3.34
N GLU A 109 -0.92 -0.07 4.21
CA GLU A 109 -0.90 -1.48 4.64
C GLU A 109 -2.23 -1.91 5.29
N ALA A 110 -2.86 -1.04 6.08
CA ALA A 110 -4.17 -1.31 6.67
C ALA A 110 -5.27 -1.43 5.61
N ALA A 111 -5.29 -0.52 4.63
CA ALA A 111 -6.25 -0.52 3.53
C ALA A 111 -6.08 -1.76 2.61
N GLU A 112 -4.85 -2.22 2.43
CA GLU A 112 -4.52 -3.44 1.69
C GLU A 112 -4.74 -4.74 2.51
N GLY A 113 -5.07 -4.64 3.80
CA GLY A 113 -5.21 -5.79 4.69
C GLY A 113 -3.89 -6.46 5.10
N ASN A 114 -2.76 -5.82 4.83
CA ASN A 114 -1.40 -6.33 5.06
C ASN A 114 -0.75 -5.79 6.34
N LEU A 115 -1.45 -4.99 7.13
CA LEU A 115 -0.91 -4.42 8.36
C LEU A 115 -0.72 -5.50 9.43
N HIS A 116 0.52 -5.61 9.95
CA HIS A 116 0.82 -6.55 11.01
C HIS A 116 0.00 -6.27 12.29
N PRO A 117 -0.56 -7.30 12.97
CA PRO A 117 -1.40 -7.14 14.16
C PRO A 117 -0.81 -6.23 15.24
N ALA A 118 0.48 -6.38 15.57
CA ALA A 118 1.14 -5.51 16.55
C ALA A 118 1.06 -4.00 16.22
N TYR A 119 1.18 -3.62 14.95
CA TYR A 119 0.99 -2.21 14.55
C TYR A 119 -0.48 -1.80 14.60
N ARG A 120 -1.40 -2.69 14.20
CA ARG A 120 -2.83 -2.43 14.24
C ARG A 120 -3.29 -2.17 15.68
N ASP A 121 -2.92 -3.06 16.59
CA ASP A 121 -3.33 -3.00 17.99
C ASP A 121 -2.69 -1.78 18.67
N GLY A 122 -1.42 -1.49 18.35
CA GLY A 122 -0.74 -0.28 18.82
C GLY A 122 -1.38 1.01 18.31
N LEU A 123 -1.72 1.10 17.03
CA LEU A 123 -2.32 2.29 16.42
C LEU A 123 -3.80 2.45 16.77
N ALA A 124 -4.51 1.39 17.17
CA ALA A 124 -5.90 1.46 17.63
C ALA A 124 -6.11 2.43 18.82
N ARG A 125 -5.04 2.74 19.57
CA ARG A 125 -5.02 3.77 20.63
C ARG A 125 -5.23 5.20 20.11
N LEU A 126 -5.03 5.46 18.82
CA LEU A 126 -5.12 6.79 18.22
C LEU A 126 -6.44 6.97 17.45
N PRO A 127 -7.47 7.64 17.99
CA PRO A 127 -8.72 7.83 17.26
C PRO A 127 -8.49 8.59 15.95
N GLY A 128 -9.02 8.06 14.85
CA GLY A 128 -8.92 8.71 13.54
C GLY A 128 -7.55 8.58 12.85
N TRP A 129 -6.58 7.84 13.41
CA TRP A 129 -5.29 7.63 12.75
C TRP A 129 -5.44 7.03 11.35
N ALA A 130 -6.43 6.15 11.15
CA ALA A 130 -6.72 5.50 9.88
C ALA A 130 -7.41 6.43 8.87
N ARG A 131 -8.03 7.55 9.31
CA ARG A 131 -8.65 8.50 8.39
C ARG A 131 -7.57 9.23 7.63
N ASN A 132 -7.52 9.00 6.32
CA ASN A 132 -6.64 9.74 5.46
C ASN A 132 -7.28 11.11 5.13
N HIS A 133 -7.03 12.10 5.98
CA HIS A 133 -7.46 13.49 5.71
C HIS A 133 -6.97 13.97 4.34
N ARG A 134 -5.82 13.48 3.85
CA ARG A 134 -5.35 13.81 2.50
C ARG A 134 -6.27 13.24 1.43
N THR A 135 -6.75 12.00 1.56
CA THR A 135 -7.73 11.45 0.61
C THR A 135 -9.00 12.28 0.60
N ALA A 136 -9.53 12.68 1.76
CA ALA A 136 -10.71 13.54 1.81
C ALA A 136 -10.47 14.92 1.20
N THR A 137 -9.33 15.57 1.49
CA THR A 137 -8.97 16.86 0.89
C THR A 137 -8.66 16.75 -0.61
N ASP A 138 -8.03 15.66 -1.06
CA ASP A 138 -7.74 15.41 -2.46
C ASP A 138 -9.03 15.11 -3.24
N GLU A 139 -9.97 14.40 -2.62
CA GLU A 139 -11.30 14.16 -3.18
C GLU A 139 -12.09 15.46 -3.31
N ALA A 140 -12.10 16.30 -2.27
CA ALA A 140 -12.73 17.62 -2.31
C ALA A 140 -12.10 18.51 -3.39
N ARG A 141 -10.76 18.54 -3.48
CA ARG A 141 -10.05 19.26 -4.55
C ARG A 141 -10.35 18.71 -5.94
N TRP A 142 -10.55 17.40 -6.07
CA TRP A 142 -10.93 16.80 -7.35
C TRP A 142 -12.31 17.27 -7.79
N HIS A 143 -13.29 17.29 -6.88
CA HIS A 143 -14.65 17.78 -7.16
C HIS A 143 -14.67 19.29 -7.45
N ASP A 144 -13.92 20.09 -6.69
CA ASP A 144 -13.77 21.53 -6.93
C ASP A 144 -13.19 21.83 -8.32
N ARG A 145 -12.17 21.06 -8.75
CA ARG A 145 -11.59 21.20 -10.09
C ARG A 145 -12.55 20.76 -11.19
N LEU A 146 -13.37 19.73 -10.94
CA LEU A 146 -14.42 19.33 -11.87
C LEU A 146 -15.46 20.46 -12.04
N ALA A 147 -15.93 21.05 -10.93
CA ALA A 147 -16.86 22.16 -10.97
C ALA A 147 -16.29 23.35 -11.76
N GLN A 148 -15.05 23.75 -11.48
CA GLN A 148 -14.38 24.83 -12.23
C GLN A 148 -14.22 24.51 -13.73
N LEU A 149 -14.04 23.24 -14.10
CA LEU A 149 -13.97 22.83 -15.50
C LEU A 149 -15.36 22.90 -16.17
N VAL A 150 -16.42 22.51 -15.47
CA VAL A 150 -17.80 22.64 -15.94
C VAL A 150 -18.13 24.11 -16.19
N ASP A 151 -17.82 24.98 -15.23
CA ASP A 151 -18.04 26.42 -15.35
C ASP A 151 -17.26 27.01 -16.53
N PHE A 152 -15.98 26.65 -16.66
CA PHE A 152 -15.15 27.11 -17.77
C PHE A 152 -15.72 26.68 -19.14
N ARG A 153 -16.31 25.48 -19.23
CA ARG A 153 -16.97 25.00 -20.46
C ARG A 153 -18.32 25.68 -20.70
N ALA A 154 -19.06 26.00 -19.64
CA ALA A 154 -20.34 26.72 -19.71
C ALA A 154 -20.16 28.19 -20.11
N GLU A 155 -19.04 28.82 -19.76
CA GLU A 155 -18.62 30.16 -20.20
C GLU A 155 -18.35 30.25 -21.72
N GLY A 156 -18.44 29.13 -22.45
CA GLY A 156 -18.23 29.08 -23.90
C GLY A 156 -16.78 28.84 -24.31
N HIS A 157 -15.88 28.63 -23.35
CA HIS A 157 -14.49 28.30 -23.65
C HIS A 157 -14.35 26.86 -24.16
N ASP A 158 -13.44 26.69 -25.11
CA ASP A 158 -13.03 25.37 -25.59
C ASP A 158 -11.98 24.74 -24.65
N TRP A 159 -11.65 23.45 -24.78
CA TRP A 159 -10.96 22.66 -23.73
C TRP A 159 -9.68 23.30 -23.18
N PRO A 160 -9.51 23.47 -21.86
CA PRO A 160 -8.38 24.21 -21.30
C PRO A 160 -7.02 23.59 -21.68
N ARG A 161 -6.04 24.46 -21.95
CA ARG A 161 -4.69 24.06 -22.38
C ARG A 161 -3.71 24.10 -21.23
N HIS A 162 -2.86 23.08 -21.12
CA HIS A 162 -1.70 23.12 -20.22
C HIS A 162 -0.48 23.83 -20.84
N ARG A 163 -0.51 24.16 -22.14
CA ARG A 163 0.54 24.90 -22.87
C ARG A 163 -0.10 26.01 -23.70
N HIS A 164 0.57 27.17 -23.80
CA HIS A 164 0.04 28.34 -24.53
C HIS A 164 -1.38 28.71 -24.06
N TYR A 165 -1.50 28.94 -22.75
CA TYR A 165 -2.74 29.31 -22.06
C TYR A 165 -2.90 30.82 -22.01
N GLU A 166 -4.14 31.28 -21.92
CA GLU A 166 -4.48 32.70 -21.81
C GLU A 166 -4.66 33.16 -20.36
N SER A 167 -4.90 32.21 -19.44
CA SER A 167 -5.02 32.48 -18.01
C SER A 167 -4.45 31.37 -17.13
N GLU A 168 -4.07 31.73 -15.91
CA GLU A 168 -3.65 30.76 -14.87
C GLU A 168 -4.76 29.75 -14.53
N ARG A 169 -6.02 30.18 -14.60
CA ARG A 169 -7.21 29.31 -14.44
C ARG A 169 -7.23 28.25 -15.56
N GLU A 170 -7.04 28.67 -16.82
CA GLU A 170 -6.96 27.74 -17.95
C GLU A 170 -5.77 26.78 -17.80
N HIS A 171 -4.58 27.28 -17.44
CA HIS A 171 -3.40 26.45 -17.24
C HIS A 171 -3.65 25.34 -16.21
N THR A 172 -4.18 25.72 -15.06
CA THR A 172 -4.47 24.81 -13.94
C THR A 172 -5.45 23.72 -14.35
N LEU A 173 -6.55 24.09 -15.01
CA LEU A 173 -7.55 23.14 -15.50
C LEU A 173 -6.99 22.25 -16.63
N GLY A 174 -6.15 22.81 -17.50
CA GLY A 174 -5.48 22.12 -18.58
C GLY A 174 -4.53 21.04 -18.07
N VAL A 175 -3.71 21.35 -17.05
CA VAL A 175 -2.84 20.37 -16.39
C VAL A 175 -3.69 19.28 -15.72
N TRP A 176 -4.74 19.68 -15.00
CA TRP A 176 -5.61 18.75 -14.28
C TRP A 176 -6.30 17.74 -15.22
N ILE A 177 -6.90 18.20 -16.32
CA ILE A 177 -7.58 17.33 -17.29
C ILE A 177 -6.59 16.45 -18.05
N HIS A 178 -5.38 16.95 -18.33
CA HIS A 178 -4.31 16.15 -18.91
C HIS A 178 -3.93 14.98 -17.99
N THR A 179 -3.80 15.22 -16.68
CA THR A 179 -3.56 14.17 -15.68
C THR A 179 -4.69 13.14 -15.64
N GLN A 180 -5.96 13.57 -15.69
CA GLN A 180 -7.09 12.61 -15.70
C GLN A 180 -7.05 11.71 -16.95
N ARG A 181 -6.81 12.29 -18.14
CA ARG A 181 -6.65 11.53 -19.39
C ARG A 181 -5.49 10.56 -19.33
N TYR A 182 -4.37 10.98 -18.75
CA TYR A 182 -3.20 10.12 -18.57
C TYR A 182 -3.51 8.91 -17.67
N LYS A 183 -4.15 9.13 -16.52
CA LYS A 183 -4.56 8.05 -15.61
C LYS A 183 -5.58 7.12 -16.24
N HIS A 184 -6.55 7.66 -16.97
CA HIS A 184 -7.55 6.85 -17.69
C HIS A 184 -6.91 5.90 -18.70
N ARG A 185 -5.94 6.38 -19.50
CA ARG A 185 -5.21 5.53 -20.48
C ARG A 185 -4.41 4.41 -19.83
N ARG A 186 -4.08 4.53 -18.54
CA ARG A 186 -3.37 3.51 -17.76
C ARG A 186 -4.31 2.64 -16.93
N SER A 187 -5.63 2.85 -17.02
CA SER A 187 -6.62 2.17 -16.18
C SER A 187 -6.40 2.41 -14.67
N GLU A 188 -5.80 3.55 -14.32
CA GLU A 188 -5.48 3.96 -12.94
C GLU A 188 -6.47 5.00 -12.39
N LEU A 189 -7.46 5.39 -13.19
CA LEU A 189 -8.50 6.31 -12.78
C LEU A 189 -9.68 5.53 -12.20
N ASP A 190 -10.17 5.98 -11.04
CA ASP A 190 -11.33 5.39 -10.37
C ASP A 190 -12.56 5.36 -11.30
N PRO A 191 -13.25 4.21 -11.46
CA PRO A 191 -14.47 4.10 -12.24
C PRO A 191 -15.56 5.12 -11.88
N ALA A 192 -15.71 5.46 -10.59
CA ALA A 192 -16.67 6.48 -10.16
C ALA A 192 -16.32 7.86 -10.73
N LYS A 193 -15.03 8.19 -10.78
CA LYS A 193 -14.51 9.46 -11.36
C LYS A 193 -14.69 9.51 -12.87
N ILE A 194 -14.57 8.36 -13.55
CA ILE A 194 -14.84 8.25 -14.99
C ILE A 194 -16.31 8.57 -15.27
N ASN A 195 -17.24 7.98 -14.52
CA ASN A 195 -18.66 8.24 -14.68
C ASN A 195 -19.00 9.72 -14.43
N LEU A 196 -18.50 10.29 -13.33
CA LEU A 196 -18.69 11.72 -13.04
C LEU A 196 -18.17 12.63 -14.15
N LEU A 197 -17.00 12.33 -14.73
CA LEU A 197 -16.45 13.11 -15.85
C LEU A 197 -17.27 12.93 -17.14
N ASN A 198 -17.77 11.72 -17.41
CA ASN A 198 -18.61 11.46 -18.57
C ASN A 198 -19.95 12.20 -18.48
N ASP A 199 -20.54 12.27 -17.28
CA ASP A 199 -21.81 12.94 -17.02
C ASP A 199 -21.65 14.47 -17.04
N ALA A 200 -20.62 15.00 -16.36
CA ALA A 200 -20.45 16.44 -16.19
C ALA A 200 -19.84 17.14 -17.41
N VAL A 201 -18.91 16.49 -18.11
CA VAL A 201 -18.20 17.07 -19.27
C VAL A 201 -17.99 16.03 -20.38
N PRO A 202 -19.04 15.71 -21.17
CA PRO A 202 -18.93 14.79 -22.30
C PRO A 202 -17.83 15.18 -23.28
N GLY A 203 -17.08 14.20 -23.79
CA GLY A 203 -15.97 14.43 -24.72
C GLY A 203 -14.64 14.80 -24.05
N TRP A 204 -14.56 14.76 -22.71
CA TRP A 204 -13.32 15.05 -21.99
C TRP A 204 -12.15 14.13 -22.35
N GLN A 205 -12.40 12.92 -22.86
CA GLN A 205 -11.37 11.94 -23.21
C GLN A 205 -10.60 12.31 -24.48
N THR A 206 -11.32 12.78 -25.50
CA THR A 206 -10.79 13.19 -26.81
C THR A 206 -10.26 14.62 -26.79
N GLY A 207 -10.90 15.50 -26.03
CA GLY A 207 -10.54 16.92 -25.96
C GLY A 207 -10.74 17.65 -27.29
N ARG A 208 -9.92 18.66 -27.57
CA ARG A 208 -9.90 19.35 -28.87
C ARG A 208 -9.52 18.35 -29.96
N THR A 209 -10.43 18.07 -30.89
CA THR A 209 -10.07 17.48 -32.17
C THR A 209 -9.11 18.46 -32.85
N ARG A 210 -7.86 18.04 -33.07
CA ARG A 210 -6.93 18.80 -33.91
C ARG A 210 -7.65 19.04 -35.24
N GLY A 211 -7.97 20.30 -35.51
CA GLY A 211 -8.51 20.71 -36.79
C GLY A 211 -7.58 20.20 -37.88
N ARG A 212 -8.04 19.20 -38.63
CA ARG A 212 -7.59 19.01 -40.00
C ARG A 212 -8.08 20.29 -40.69
N LEU A 213 -7.16 21.23 -40.94
CA LEU A 213 -7.46 22.38 -41.78
C LEU A 213 -8.00 21.86 -43.10
N ALA A 214 -9.30 22.05 -43.35
CA ALA A 214 -9.84 21.93 -44.69
C ALA A 214 -9.20 23.08 -45.50
N ARG A 215 -8.24 22.74 -46.36
CA ARG A 215 -7.75 23.65 -47.37
C ARG A 215 -8.92 23.96 -48.32
N ARG A 216 -9.34 25.21 -48.37
CA ARG A 216 -10.02 25.80 -49.52
C ARG A 216 -9.23 27.03 -49.92
#